data_AF-A0A834VYD8-F1
#
_entry.id   AF-A0A834VYD8-F1
#
_cell.length_a   1.000
_cell.length_b   1.000
_cell.length_c   1.000
_cell.angle_alpha   90.00
_cell.angle_beta   90.00
_cell.angle_gamma   90.00
#
_symmetry.space_group_name_H-M   'P 1'
#
loop_
_entity.id
_entity.type
_entity.pdbx_description
1 polymer ?
#
loop_
_entity_poly.entity_id
_entity_poly.type
_entity_poly.pdbx_seq_one_letter_code
_entity_poly.pdbx_strand_id
1 'polypeptide(L)'
;MLARLRVSFLAILLAVLLTSALASTPTSPFPCTGGSVYFTAHTVDGLLFQNPDLLHDLFVFKCVTTVVFNADTGGEAANESQSSTFYGQGYQAYGKETLKKLYSADIPAISSTDGRNRYTVAELKDVVATILGFRRAKDIRVLDYVDSFSVTDTDDVQLEHADRVASAKIVVDAVREKGIPGTVKGYACDALRNLKNNLHTPDYIKKFAAFFEYARHDPDMCQSLQECGDRLRKINAYTDDYDEGNHIYEFLKREYYASPA
;
A
#
# COMPACT_ATOMS: atom_id res chain seq x y z
N MET A 1 15.40 1.99 -74.97
CA MET A 1 16.03 1.36 -73.79
C MET A 1 15.43 1.99 -72.53
N LEU A 2 14.33 1.39 -72.07
CA LEU A 2 13.56 1.85 -70.92
C LEU A 2 14.14 1.32 -69.61
N ALA A 3 14.19 2.22 -68.62
CA ALA A 3 13.72 2.02 -67.25
C ALA A 3 14.07 0.68 -66.57
N ARG A 4 15.31 0.55 -66.05
CA ARG A 4 15.64 -0.50 -65.07
C ARG A 4 16.49 -0.05 -63.88
N LEU A 5 16.60 1.27 -63.63
CA LEU A 5 17.55 1.78 -62.61
C LEU A 5 16.92 2.59 -61.46
N ARG A 6 15.60 2.53 -61.24
CA ARG A 6 14.93 3.30 -60.16
C ARG A 6 14.34 2.47 -59.02
N VAL A 7 14.28 1.14 -59.16
CA VAL A 7 13.63 0.26 -58.15
C VAL A 7 14.57 -0.09 -56.99
N SER A 8 15.89 0.00 -57.17
CA SER A 8 16.86 -0.44 -56.16
C SER A 8 17.08 0.53 -55.00
N PHE A 9 16.89 1.84 -55.20
CA PHE A 9 17.14 2.83 -54.13
C PHE A 9 15.98 2.97 -53.14
N LEU A 10 14.73 2.79 -53.58
CA LEU A 10 13.55 2.88 -52.71
C LEU A 10 13.44 1.65 -51.78
N ALA A 11 13.85 0.48 -52.26
CA ALA A 11 13.86 -0.76 -51.47
C ALA A 11 14.95 -0.75 -50.38
N ILE A 12 16.09 -0.11 -50.63
CA ILE A 12 17.16 0.04 -49.63
C ILE A 12 16.77 1.08 -48.57
N LEU A 13 16.11 2.18 -48.95
CA LEU A 13 15.61 3.17 -47.98
C LEU A 13 14.52 2.60 -47.07
N LEU A 14 13.63 1.74 -47.60
CA LEU A 14 12.58 1.08 -46.81
C LEU A 14 13.16 0.02 -45.86
N ALA A 15 14.24 -0.67 -46.25
CA ALA A 15 14.95 -1.62 -45.38
C ALA A 15 15.75 -0.92 -44.27
N VAL A 16 16.26 0.30 -44.51
CA VAL A 16 16.95 1.12 -43.49
C VAL A 16 15.98 1.81 -42.54
N LEU A 17 14.75 2.13 -42.96
CA LEU A 17 13.67 2.59 -42.06
C LEU A 17 13.05 1.45 -41.22
N LEU A 18 13.37 0.19 -41.54
CA LEU A 18 13.03 -1.01 -40.76
C LEU A 18 14.17 -1.47 -39.84
N THR A 19 15.23 -0.67 -39.62
CA THR A 19 16.07 -0.84 -38.43
C THR A 19 15.25 -0.39 -37.22
N SER A 20 14.39 -1.31 -36.79
CA SER A 20 13.99 -1.54 -35.41
C SER A 20 14.69 -0.60 -34.44
N ALA A 21 13.96 0.44 -34.02
CA ALA A 21 14.05 0.88 -32.64
C ALA A 21 13.71 -0.36 -31.79
N LEU A 22 14.72 -1.18 -31.50
CA LEU A 22 14.69 -2.09 -30.37
C LEU A 22 14.53 -1.16 -29.18
N ALA A 23 13.28 -0.85 -28.83
CA ALA A 23 12.96 -0.27 -27.55
C ALA A 23 13.55 -1.25 -26.53
N SER A 24 14.68 -0.88 -25.95
CA SER A 24 15.34 -1.65 -24.92
C SER A 24 14.31 -1.78 -23.80
N THR A 25 13.72 -2.97 -23.68
CA THR A 25 12.78 -3.24 -22.61
C THR A 25 13.52 -2.95 -21.31
N PRO A 26 13.04 -2.03 -20.48
CA PRO A 26 13.73 -1.69 -19.25
C PRO A 26 13.98 -2.97 -18.46
N THR A 27 15.22 -3.14 -18.01
CA THR A 27 15.57 -4.31 -17.21
C THR A 27 14.81 -4.21 -15.90
N SER A 28 14.11 -5.28 -15.52
CA SER A 28 13.39 -5.31 -14.25
C SER A 28 14.36 -5.02 -13.11
N PRO A 29 14.07 -4.03 -12.23
CA PRO A 29 14.91 -3.77 -11.07
C PRO A 29 14.75 -4.84 -9.98
N PHE A 30 13.82 -5.78 -10.17
CA PHE A 30 13.52 -6.83 -9.21
C PHE A 30 14.33 -8.10 -9.47
N PRO A 31 14.81 -8.79 -8.42
CA PRO A 31 15.66 -9.97 -8.55
C PRO A 31 14.91 -11.23 -9.04
N CYS A 32 13.60 -11.14 -9.27
CA CYS A 32 12.72 -12.26 -9.56
C CYS A 32 11.36 -11.77 -10.12
N THR A 33 10.56 -12.70 -10.63
CA THR A 33 9.21 -12.46 -11.14
C THR A 33 8.20 -13.48 -10.59
N GLY A 34 6.91 -13.19 -10.71
CA GLY A 34 5.82 -13.96 -10.11
C GLY A 34 5.64 -13.64 -8.63
N GLY A 35 5.00 -14.58 -7.93
CA GLY A 35 4.73 -14.47 -6.50
C GLY A 35 3.76 -13.34 -6.17
N SER A 36 4.04 -12.69 -5.03
CA SER A 36 3.11 -11.79 -4.36
C SER A 36 3.68 -10.38 -4.26
N VAL A 37 2.86 -9.38 -4.56
CA VAL A 37 3.17 -7.98 -4.26
C VAL A 37 2.19 -7.48 -3.21
N TYR A 38 2.71 -7.05 -2.08
CA TYR A 38 1.96 -6.49 -0.96
C TYR A 38 2.07 -4.97 -1.02
N PHE A 39 0.92 -4.30 -1.06
CA PHE A 39 0.83 -2.84 -0.99
C PHE A 39 0.28 -2.46 0.38
N THR A 40 0.98 -1.54 1.05
CA THR A 40 0.59 -0.99 2.35
C THR A 40 0.64 0.52 2.36
N ALA A 41 -0.10 1.16 3.26
CA ALA A 41 0.01 2.59 3.46
C ALA A 41 1.27 2.90 4.27
N HIS A 42 1.43 2.24 5.41
CA HIS A 42 2.51 2.40 6.37
C HIS A 42 3.35 1.13 6.46
N THR A 43 4.55 1.23 7.05
CA THR A 43 5.49 0.10 7.15
C THR A 43 5.00 -1.01 8.09
N VAL A 44 4.22 -0.65 9.12
CA VAL A 44 3.70 -1.60 10.12
C VAL A 44 2.49 -2.41 9.62
N ASP A 45 1.75 -1.90 8.63
CA ASP A 45 0.48 -2.48 8.16
C ASP A 45 0.61 -3.94 7.73
N GLY A 46 1.71 -4.29 7.04
CA GLY A 46 1.94 -5.66 6.58
C GLY A 46 2.08 -6.64 7.75
N LEU A 47 2.60 -6.18 8.88
CA LEU A 47 2.76 -6.97 10.10
C LEU A 47 1.45 -7.11 10.87
N LEU A 48 0.59 -6.09 10.84
CA LEU A 48 -0.68 -6.06 11.56
C LEU A 48 -1.82 -6.70 10.79
N PHE A 49 -1.91 -6.49 9.48
CA PHE A 49 -3.13 -6.78 8.71
C PHE A 49 -2.95 -7.83 7.64
N GLN A 50 -1.74 -7.99 7.09
CA GLN A 50 -1.44 -8.93 6.00
C GLN A 50 -0.64 -10.16 6.44
N ASN A 51 -0.39 -10.28 7.75
CA ASN A 51 0.16 -11.47 8.39
C ASN A 51 -0.96 -12.29 9.05
N PRO A 52 -0.95 -13.63 8.96
CA PRO A 52 0.19 -14.47 8.56
C PRO A 52 0.34 -14.77 7.06
N ASP A 53 -0.54 -14.30 6.16
CA ASP A 53 -0.43 -14.62 4.72
C ASP A 53 0.95 -14.22 4.15
N LEU A 54 1.50 -13.06 4.55
CA LEU A 54 2.85 -12.62 4.18
C LEU A 54 3.93 -13.61 4.65
N LEU A 55 3.88 -14.05 5.91
CA LEU A 55 4.79 -15.06 6.43
C LEU A 55 4.67 -16.41 5.72
N HIS A 56 3.46 -16.83 5.34
CA HIS A 56 3.26 -18.06 4.58
C HIS A 56 3.86 -17.97 3.18
N ASP A 57 3.65 -16.85 2.49
CA ASP A 57 4.23 -16.61 1.17
C ASP A 57 5.78 -16.62 1.21
N LEU A 58 6.38 -16.06 2.26
CA LEU A 58 7.83 -16.15 2.50
C LEU A 58 8.28 -17.58 2.79
N PHE A 59 7.53 -18.34 3.60
CA PHE A 59 7.89 -19.71 4.01
C PHE A 59 7.90 -20.69 2.84
N VAL A 60 7.06 -20.48 1.83
CA VAL A 60 7.05 -21.27 0.59
C VAL A 60 7.94 -20.68 -0.51
N PHE A 61 8.82 -19.74 -0.16
CA PHE A 61 9.78 -19.10 -1.07
C PHE A 61 9.13 -18.44 -2.30
N LYS A 62 7.89 -17.93 -2.16
CA LYS A 62 7.34 -17.06 -3.21
C LYS A 62 8.24 -15.85 -3.34
N CYS A 63 8.31 -15.31 -4.55
CA CYS A 63 8.96 -14.03 -4.67
C CYS A 63 8.05 -12.91 -4.20
N VAL A 64 8.36 -12.35 -3.03
CA VAL A 64 7.58 -11.32 -2.35
C VAL A 64 8.18 -9.94 -2.61
N THR A 65 7.33 -8.93 -2.77
CA THR A 65 7.71 -7.51 -2.77
C THR A 65 6.70 -6.74 -1.96
N THR A 66 7.17 -5.94 -1.01
CA THR A 66 6.32 -5.01 -0.27
C THR A 66 6.57 -3.60 -0.80
N VAL A 67 5.49 -2.91 -1.15
CA VAL A 67 5.50 -1.51 -1.60
C VAL A 67 4.73 -0.71 -0.57
N VAL A 68 5.42 0.24 0.06
CA VAL A 68 4.83 1.13 1.07
C VAL A 68 4.63 2.49 0.43
N PHE A 69 3.44 3.08 0.58
CA PHE A 69 3.11 4.37 -0.03
C PHE A 69 3.68 5.55 0.75
N ASN A 70 3.68 5.47 2.08
CA ASN A 70 4.08 6.57 2.96
C ASN A 70 5.42 6.29 3.64
N ALA A 71 6.10 7.38 4.03
CA ALA A 71 7.40 7.32 4.70
C ALA A 71 7.31 7.31 6.24
N ASP A 72 6.11 7.17 6.80
CA ASP A 72 5.81 7.12 8.24
C ASP A 72 6.38 8.27 9.09
N THR A 73 6.68 9.42 8.47
CA THR A 73 7.32 10.56 9.15
C THR A 73 6.45 11.31 10.16
N GLY A 74 5.20 10.88 10.40
CA GLY A 74 4.30 11.41 11.44
C GLY A 74 4.12 12.92 11.54
N GLY A 75 4.52 13.70 10.52
CA GLY A 75 4.61 15.15 10.65
C GLY A 75 5.60 15.60 11.74
N GLU A 76 6.62 14.80 12.05
CA GLU A 76 7.64 15.03 13.10
C GLU A 76 8.28 16.43 13.03
N ALA A 77 8.23 17.10 11.88
CA ALA A 77 8.67 18.46 11.68
C ALA A 77 7.75 19.56 12.28
N ALA A 78 6.52 19.25 12.73
CA ALA A 78 5.50 20.27 13.03
C ALA A 78 4.69 20.11 14.34
N ASN A 79 4.96 19.12 15.19
CA ASN A 79 4.24 18.94 16.47
C ASN A 79 2.70 18.91 16.30
N GLU A 80 2.24 18.16 15.31
CA GLU A 80 0.82 18.02 14.95
C GLU A 80 0.24 16.70 15.46
N SER A 81 -1.08 16.65 15.72
CA SER A 81 -1.73 15.48 16.33
C SER A 81 -1.85 14.30 15.36
N GLN A 82 -1.77 13.07 15.89
CA GLN A 82 -2.00 11.81 15.16
C GLN A 82 -3.40 11.76 14.48
N SER A 83 -4.38 12.50 15.00
CA SER A 83 -5.72 12.62 14.40
C SER A 83 -5.71 13.16 12.96
N SER A 84 -4.68 13.93 12.58
CA SER A 84 -4.57 14.56 11.26
C SER A 84 -4.28 13.60 10.11
N THR A 85 -3.74 12.41 10.37
CA THR A 85 -3.51 11.39 9.32
C THR A 85 -4.67 10.42 9.23
N PHE A 86 -5.24 10.06 10.38
CA PHE A 86 -6.25 9.02 10.46
C PHE A 86 -7.44 9.28 9.52
N TYR A 87 -7.98 10.51 9.52
CA TYR A 87 -9.09 10.90 8.64
C TYR A 87 -8.62 11.56 7.32
N GLY A 88 -7.31 11.71 7.11
CA GLY A 88 -6.71 12.22 5.89
C GLY A 88 -6.67 13.75 5.77
N GLN A 89 -6.63 14.49 6.89
CA GLN A 89 -6.50 15.95 6.92
C GLN A 89 -5.11 16.41 6.47
N GLY A 90 -4.07 15.64 6.80
CA GLY A 90 -2.67 15.88 6.46
C GLY A 90 -1.98 16.89 7.36
N TYR A 91 -0.64 16.83 7.39
CA TYR A 91 0.20 17.72 8.18
C TYR A 91 0.46 19.06 7.48
N GLN A 92 0.49 20.17 8.22
CA GLN A 92 0.88 21.49 7.69
C GLN A 92 2.30 21.46 7.11
N ALA A 93 3.22 20.74 7.75
CA ALA A 93 4.60 20.55 7.25
C ALA A 93 4.66 20.08 5.79
N TYR A 94 3.65 19.33 5.34
CA TYR A 94 3.56 18.78 3.99
C TYR A 94 2.41 19.42 3.19
N GLY A 95 2.04 20.67 3.52
CA GLY A 95 1.00 21.41 2.80
C GLY A 95 -0.39 20.78 2.89
N LYS A 96 -0.62 19.89 3.85
CA LYS A 96 -1.83 19.08 4.01
C LYS A 96 -2.19 18.25 2.77
N GLU A 97 -1.20 17.88 1.96
CA GLU A 97 -1.39 16.96 0.85
C GLU A 97 -1.54 15.53 1.41
N THR A 98 -2.58 14.79 0.99
CA THR A 98 -2.83 13.41 1.44
C THR A 98 -3.28 12.52 0.29
N LEU A 99 -3.11 11.20 0.42
CA LEU A 99 -3.59 10.25 -0.58
C LEU A 99 -5.11 10.29 -0.72
N LYS A 100 -5.86 10.51 0.38
CA LYS A 100 -7.31 10.75 0.36
C LYS A 100 -7.67 11.90 -0.58
N LYS A 101 -7.08 13.10 -0.38
CA LYS A 101 -7.36 14.29 -1.19
C LYS A 101 -6.93 14.10 -2.64
N LEU A 102 -5.81 13.43 -2.88
CA LEU A 102 -5.35 13.13 -4.23
C LEU A 102 -6.35 12.21 -4.96
N TYR A 103 -6.77 11.13 -4.29
CA TYR A 103 -7.69 10.15 -4.88
C TYR A 103 -9.09 10.74 -5.10
N SER A 104 -9.57 11.58 -4.19
CA SER A 104 -10.85 12.30 -4.30
C SER A 104 -10.80 13.49 -5.27
N ALA A 105 -9.64 13.77 -5.88
CA ALA A 105 -9.39 14.91 -6.77
C ALA A 105 -9.53 16.30 -6.12
N ASP A 106 -9.45 16.38 -4.79
CA ASP A 106 -9.41 17.64 -4.02
C ASP A 106 -8.07 18.38 -4.21
N ILE A 107 -7.00 17.63 -4.50
CA ILE A 107 -5.71 18.17 -4.95
C ILE A 107 -5.30 17.52 -6.28
N PRO A 108 -4.64 18.25 -7.18
CA PRO A 108 -4.28 17.73 -8.50
C PRO A 108 -3.05 16.79 -8.45
N ALA A 109 -2.20 16.93 -7.44
CA ALA A 109 -0.99 16.13 -7.27
C ALA A 109 -0.49 16.17 -5.81
N ILE A 110 0.26 15.15 -5.42
CA ILE A 110 0.91 15.00 -4.11
C ILE A 110 2.44 15.04 -4.27
N SER A 111 3.14 15.63 -3.32
CA SER A 111 4.60 15.69 -3.28
C SER A 111 5.16 14.56 -2.41
N SER A 112 6.34 14.03 -2.76
CA SER A 112 7.08 13.17 -1.84
C SER A 112 7.51 13.96 -0.60
N THR A 113 7.66 13.28 0.54
CA THR A 113 8.02 13.93 1.83
C THR A 113 9.36 14.64 1.79
N ASP A 114 10.28 14.20 0.92
CA ASP A 114 11.56 14.88 0.66
C ASP A 114 11.47 16.05 -0.35
N GLY A 115 10.26 16.33 -0.86
CA GLY A 115 9.95 17.40 -1.80
C GLY A 115 10.53 17.21 -3.21
N ARG A 116 11.12 16.05 -3.53
CA ARG A 116 11.85 15.86 -4.80
C ARG A 116 10.96 15.45 -5.97
N ASN A 117 9.84 14.80 -5.70
CA ASN A 117 8.93 14.31 -6.72
C ASN A 117 7.51 14.79 -6.43
N ARG A 118 6.71 14.88 -7.49
CA ARG A 118 5.30 15.25 -7.43
C ARG A 118 4.53 14.36 -8.40
N TYR A 119 3.43 13.79 -7.92
CA TYR A 119 2.65 12.79 -8.66
C TYR A 119 1.17 13.15 -8.67
N THR A 120 0.56 13.08 -9.85
CA THR A 120 -0.90 12.97 -9.99
C THR A 120 -1.37 11.56 -9.61
N VAL A 121 -2.68 11.38 -9.40
CA VAL A 121 -3.25 10.03 -9.15
C VAL A 121 -3.00 9.09 -10.33
N ALA A 122 -3.03 9.59 -11.57
CA ALA A 122 -2.76 8.81 -12.76
C ALA A 122 -1.31 8.32 -12.81
N GLU A 123 -0.35 9.19 -12.47
CA GLU A 123 1.07 8.82 -12.40
C GLU A 123 1.35 7.81 -11.29
N LEU A 124 0.70 7.92 -10.13
CA LEU A 124 0.80 6.87 -9.09
C LEU A 124 0.25 5.53 -9.57
N LYS A 125 -0.89 5.52 -10.27
CA LYS A 125 -1.43 4.30 -10.90
C LYS A 125 -0.45 3.72 -11.93
N ASP A 126 0.24 4.58 -12.68
CA ASP A 126 1.28 4.15 -13.64
C ASP A 126 2.52 3.55 -12.95
N VAL A 127 2.96 4.12 -11.82
CA VAL A 127 4.03 3.55 -10.99
C VAL A 127 3.64 2.16 -10.47
N VAL A 128 2.42 2.02 -9.93
CA VAL A 128 1.88 0.73 -9.47
C VAL A 128 1.85 -0.29 -10.62
N ALA A 129 1.31 0.10 -11.78
CA ALA A 129 1.25 -0.76 -12.96
C ALA A 129 2.65 -1.18 -13.44
N THR A 130 3.61 -0.27 -13.37
CA THR A 130 5.02 -0.54 -13.72
C THR A 130 5.65 -1.56 -12.78
N ILE A 131 5.46 -1.41 -11.46
CA ILE A 131 5.93 -2.37 -10.47
C ILE A 131 5.31 -3.75 -10.74
N LEU A 132 3.99 -3.82 -10.88
CA LEU A 132 3.27 -5.06 -11.14
C LEU A 132 3.69 -5.72 -12.44
N GLY A 133 3.93 -4.94 -13.50
CA GLY A 133 4.41 -5.40 -14.79
C GLY A 133 5.81 -6.00 -14.73
N PHE A 134 6.76 -5.31 -14.08
CA PHE A 134 8.11 -5.84 -13.88
C PHE A 134 8.11 -7.10 -13.02
N ARG A 135 7.28 -7.14 -11.98
CA ARG A 135 7.11 -8.30 -11.11
C ARG A 135 6.39 -9.44 -11.79
N ARG A 136 5.53 -9.20 -12.79
CA ARG A 136 4.56 -10.18 -13.30
C ARG A 136 3.79 -10.84 -12.14
N ALA A 137 3.33 -10.00 -11.21
CA ALA A 137 2.68 -10.44 -9.98
C ALA A 137 1.49 -11.34 -10.29
N LYS A 138 1.32 -12.42 -9.50
CA LYS A 138 0.13 -13.29 -9.60
C LYS A 138 -0.83 -13.00 -8.46
N ASP A 139 -0.28 -12.76 -7.28
CA ASP A 139 -1.01 -12.42 -6.07
C ASP A 139 -0.76 -10.93 -5.77
N ILE A 140 -1.82 -10.13 -5.78
CA ILE A 140 -1.78 -8.69 -5.49
C ILE A 140 -2.51 -8.48 -4.18
N ARG A 141 -1.80 -8.07 -3.14
CA ARG A 141 -2.32 -7.94 -1.77
C ARG A 141 -2.42 -6.46 -1.44
N VAL A 142 -3.61 -6.00 -1.07
CA VAL A 142 -3.90 -4.59 -0.76
C VAL A 142 -4.58 -4.50 0.60
N LEU A 143 -4.60 -3.33 1.23
CA LEU A 143 -5.37 -3.11 2.45
C LEU A 143 -6.88 -2.98 2.13
N ASP A 144 -7.65 -2.36 3.01
CA ASP A 144 -9.10 -2.29 2.84
C ASP A 144 -9.51 -1.30 1.74
N TYR A 145 -9.70 -1.81 0.52
CA TYR A 145 -10.18 -1.02 -0.61
C TYR A 145 -11.72 -0.91 -0.67
N VAL A 146 -12.42 -1.65 0.18
CA VAL A 146 -13.90 -1.73 0.18
C VAL A 146 -14.47 -0.62 1.05
N ASP A 147 -13.77 -0.26 2.13
CA ASP A 147 -14.21 0.80 3.01
C ASP A 147 -14.29 2.17 2.31
N SER A 148 -15.03 3.09 2.92
CA SER A 148 -15.26 4.44 2.44
C SER A 148 -14.43 5.46 3.21
N PHE A 149 -14.14 6.60 2.60
CA PHE A 149 -13.55 7.71 3.34
C PHE A 149 -14.56 8.32 4.30
N SER A 150 -14.06 8.82 5.43
CA SER A 150 -14.87 9.66 6.30
C SER A 150 -15.45 10.85 5.54
N VAL A 151 -16.75 11.07 5.72
CA VAL A 151 -17.47 12.22 5.16
C VAL A 151 -17.11 13.51 5.90
N THR A 152 -16.75 13.42 7.18
CA THR A 152 -16.27 14.56 7.97
C THR A 152 -14.88 14.29 8.54
N ASP A 153 -14.12 15.34 8.83
CA ASP A 153 -12.78 15.21 9.40
C ASP A 153 -12.80 14.94 10.93
N THR A 154 -13.97 14.66 11.53
CA THR A 154 -14.14 14.63 13.00
C THR A 154 -15.04 13.54 13.58
N ASP A 155 -15.89 12.83 12.83
CA ASP A 155 -17.08 12.22 13.47
C ASP A 155 -17.26 10.70 13.35
N ASP A 156 -16.25 9.91 12.97
CA ASP A 156 -16.51 8.46 12.86
C ASP A 156 -15.40 7.58 13.44
N VAL A 157 -15.64 7.22 14.70
CA VAL A 157 -14.82 6.36 15.57
C VAL A 157 -14.75 4.90 15.06
N GLN A 158 -15.44 4.56 13.96
CA GLN A 158 -15.44 3.22 13.37
C GLN A 158 -14.70 3.10 12.04
N LEU A 159 -14.19 4.20 11.47
CA LEU A 159 -13.62 4.19 10.12
C LEU A 159 -12.21 3.62 10.06
N GLU A 160 -11.88 3.14 8.87
CA GLU A 160 -10.52 2.77 8.49
C GLU A 160 -9.64 4.01 8.25
N HIS A 161 -8.36 3.89 8.61
CA HIS A 161 -7.35 4.90 8.33
C HIS A 161 -7.34 5.29 6.83
N ALA A 162 -7.49 6.59 6.55
CA ALA A 162 -7.71 7.10 5.20
C ALA A 162 -6.60 6.73 4.20
N ASP A 163 -5.33 6.73 4.63
CA ASP A 163 -4.22 6.28 3.78
C ASP A 163 -4.32 4.80 3.37
N ARG A 164 -4.84 3.91 4.22
CA ARG A 164 -5.02 2.48 3.88
C ARG A 164 -6.10 2.33 2.83
N VAL A 165 -7.22 3.03 3.00
CA VAL A 165 -8.31 3.09 2.03
C VAL A 165 -7.83 3.66 0.69
N ALA A 166 -7.15 4.81 0.71
CA ALA A 166 -6.71 5.49 -0.51
C ALA A 166 -5.66 4.67 -1.26
N SER A 167 -4.63 4.17 -0.57
CA SER A 167 -3.56 3.39 -1.19
C SER A 167 -4.11 2.09 -1.79
N ALA A 168 -4.99 1.37 -1.08
CA ALA A 168 -5.63 0.17 -1.60
C ALA A 168 -6.51 0.47 -2.83
N LYS A 169 -7.33 1.54 -2.80
CA LYS A 169 -8.14 1.93 -3.97
C LYS A 169 -7.29 2.34 -5.18
N ILE A 170 -6.19 3.08 -4.98
CA ILE A 170 -5.24 3.44 -6.06
C ILE A 170 -4.72 2.17 -6.75
N VAL A 171 -4.33 1.16 -5.98
CA VAL A 171 -3.81 -0.10 -6.54
C VAL A 171 -4.90 -0.88 -7.28
N VAL A 172 -6.09 -1.03 -6.68
CA VAL A 172 -7.22 -1.75 -7.30
C VAL A 172 -7.64 -1.09 -8.60
N ASP A 173 -7.72 0.24 -8.63
CA ASP A 173 -8.00 0.99 -9.83
C ASP A 173 -6.91 0.83 -10.88
N ALA A 174 -5.64 0.88 -10.52
CA ALA A 174 -4.53 0.66 -11.45
C ALA A 174 -4.62 -0.73 -12.10
N VAL A 175 -4.90 -1.77 -11.30
CA VAL A 175 -5.08 -3.15 -11.79
C VAL A 175 -6.24 -3.21 -12.79
N ARG A 176 -7.38 -2.62 -12.44
CA ARG A 176 -8.59 -2.63 -13.28
C ARG A 176 -8.42 -1.83 -14.57
N GLU A 177 -7.97 -0.58 -14.47
CA GLU A 177 -7.86 0.36 -15.58
C GLU A 177 -6.78 -0.03 -16.58
N LYS A 178 -5.68 -0.64 -16.11
CA LYS A 178 -4.56 -1.07 -16.96
C LYS A 178 -4.65 -2.53 -17.39
N GLY A 179 -5.69 -3.26 -16.96
CA GLY A 179 -5.89 -4.67 -17.29
C GLY A 179 -4.76 -5.57 -16.80
N ILE A 180 -4.23 -5.31 -15.60
CA ILE A 180 -3.11 -6.08 -15.04
C ILE A 180 -3.62 -7.49 -14.66
N PRO A 181 -3.00 -8.57 -15.15
CA PRO A 181 -3.38 -9.92 -14.76
C PRO A 181 -2.96 -10.21 -13.31
N GLY A 182 -3.79 -10.96 -12.59
CA GLY A 182 -3.51 -11.38 -11.21
C GLY A 182 -4.77 -11.44 -10.37
N THR A 183 -4.64 -11.92 -9.14
CA THR A 183 -5.71 -11.96 -8.15
C THR A 183 -5.47 -10.88 -7.11
N VAL A 184 -6.42 -9.96 -6.98
CA VAL A 184 -6.43 -8.98 -5.89
C VAL A 184 -7.05 -9.61 -4.64
N LYS A 185 -6.37 -9.48 -3.50
CA LYS A 185 -6.92 -9.79 -2.18
C LYS A 185 -6.80 -8.57 -1.27
N GLY A 186 -7.93 -8.07 -0.77
CA GLY A 186 -7.99 -7.01 0.24
C GLY A 186 -7.95 -7.58 1.65
N TYR A 187 -7.44 -6.81 2.60
CA TYR A 187 -7.36 -7.17 4.02
C TYR A 187 -8.11 -6.13 4.84
N ALA A 188 -8.93 -6.59 5.78
CA ALA A 188 -9.59 -5.70 6.74
C ALA A 188 -8.56 -5.22 7.76
N CYS A 189 -8.60 -3.93 8.10
CA CYS A 189 -7.66 -3.34 9.07
C CYS A 189 -8.40 -2.91 10.34
N ASP A 190 -8.81 -1.67 10.52
CA ASP A 190 -9.33 -1.18 11.81
C ASP A 190 -10.58 -1.96 12.29
N ALA A 191 -11.49 -2.32 11.38
CA ALA A 191 -12.71 -3.07 11.70
C ALA A 191 -12.42 -4.43 12.37
N LEU A 192 -11.23 -4.98 12.17
CA LEU A 192 -10.84 -6.29 12.67
C LEU A 192 -10.81 -6.35 14.21
N ARG A 193 -10.64 -5.20 14.90
CA ARG A 193 -10.66 -5.12 16.37
C ARG A 193 -11.96 -5.65 16.99
N ASN A 194 -13.06 -5.58 16.24
CA ASN A 194 -14.40 -5.99 16.66
C ASN A 194 -14.73 -7.44 16.29
N LEU A 195 -13.85 -8.13 15.55
CA LEU A 195 -14.09 -9.49 15.09
C LEU A 195 -13.61 -10.54 16.10
N LYS A 196 -13.93 -11.81 15.84
CA LYS A 196 -13.44 -12.92 16.69
C LYS A 196 -11.98 -13.22 16.35
N ASN A 197 -11.23 -13.77 17.31
CA ASN A 197 -9.90 -14.30 17.03
C ASN A 197 -10.03 -15.45 16.01
N ASN A 198 -9.21 -15.43 14.96
CA ASN A 198 -9.22 -16.47 13.93
C ASN A 198 -7.83 -17.05 13.61
N LEU A 199 -6.76 -16.55 14.24
CA LEU A 199 -5.43 -17.12 14.11
C LEU A 199 -5.25 -18.32 15.05
N HIS A 200 -4.66 -19.40 14.53
CA HIS A 200 -4.21 -20.52 15.35
C HIS A 200 -2.86 -20.23 16.02
N THR A 201 -2.53 -20.97 17.08
CA THR A 201 -1.36 -20.70 17.94
C THR A 201 -0.03 -20.54 17.18
N PRO A 202 0.35 -21.41 16.23
CA PRO A 202 1.59 -21.20 15.47
C PRO A 202 1.67 -19.88 14.68
N ASP A 203 0.61 -19.47 14.01
CA ASP A 203 0.57 -18.24 13.21
C ASP A 203 0.54 -17.02 14.11
N TYR A 204 -0.23 -17.08 15.20
CA TYR A 204 -0.24 -16.05 16.22
C TYR A 204 1.17 -15.80 16.78
N ILE A 205 1.91 -16.86 17.13
CA ILE A 205 3.28 -16.76 17.65
C ILE A 205 4.22 -16.09 16.65
N LYS A 206 4.20 -16.50 15.38
CA LYS A 206 5.06 -15.92 14.35
C LYS A 206 4.70 -14.47 14.05
N LYS A 207 3.40 -14.16 14.02
CA LYS A 207 2.90 -12.80 13.77
C LYS A 207 3.37 -11.82 14.84
N PHE A 208 3.14 -12.12 16.13
CA PHE A 208 3.59 -11.19 17.16
C PHE A 208 5.13 -11.14 17.26
N ALA A 209 5.85 -12.24 17.00
CA ALA A 209 7.31 -12.21 16.99
C ALA A 209 7.87 -11.28 15.90
N ALA A 210 7.31 -11.33 14.69
CA ALA A 210 7.66 -10.41 13.61
C ALA A 210 7.30 -8.96 13.94
N PHE A 211 6.11 -8.73 14.52
CA PHE A 211 5.70 -7.40 14.97
C PHE A 211 6.64 -6.81 16.01
N PHE A 212 7.01 -7.57 17.06
CA PHE A 212 7.88 -7.06 18.11
C PHE A 212 9.33 -6.88 17.67
N GLU A 213 9.78 -7.52 16.59
CA GLU A 213 11.07 -7.16 15.98
C GLU A 213 11.01 -5.76 15.38
N TYR A 214 9.95 -5.43 14.64
CA TYR A 214 9.71 -4.07 14.13
C TYR A 214 9.54 -3.06 15.28
N ALA A 215 8.72 -3.37 16.29
CA ALA A 215 8.40 -2.44 17.38
C ALA A 215 9.64 -1.94 18.14
N ARG A 216 10.73 -2.72 18.20
CA ARG A 216 12.00 -2.30 18.81
C ARG A 216 12.62 -1.06 18.16
N HIS A 217 12.22 -0.77 16.92
CA HIS A 217 12.69 0.36 16.13
C HIS A 217 11.67 1.51 16.04
N ASP A 218 10.46 1.29 16.55
CA ASP A 218 9.35 2.24 16.50
C ASP A 218 8.81 2.47 17.92
N PRO A 219 9.21 3.58 18.58
CA PRO A 219 8.83 3.84 19.97
C PRO A 219 7.33 4.11 20.16
N ASP A 220 6.59 4.43 19.09
CA ASP A 220 5.15 4.67 19.16
C ASP A 220 4.39 3.34 19.30
N MET A 221 4.98 2.23 18.85
CA MET A 221 4.43 0.89 19.04
C MET A 221 4.57 0.40 20.49
N CYS A 222 3.61 -0.42 20.94
CA CYS A 222 3.79 -1.16 22.19
C CYS A 222 4.94 -2.18 22.07
N GLN A 223 5.79 -2.25 23.11
CA GLN A 223 7.05 -2.99 23.07
C GLN A 223 6.94 -4.43 23.60
N SER A 224 5.77 -4.81 24.12
CA SER A 224 5.51 -6.17 24.58
C SER A 224 4.02 -6.50 24.55
N LEU A 225 3.66 -7.79 24.55
CA LEU A 225 2.27 -8.22 24.60
C LEU A 225 1.54 -7.71 25.85
N GLN A 226 2.26 -7.64 26.98
CA GLN A 226 1.73 -7.09 28.22
C GLN A 226 1.41 -5.60 28.06
N GLU A 227 2.33 -4.82 27.49
CA GLU A 227 2.12 -3.40 27.25
C GLU A 227 0.98 -3.15 26.28
N CYS A 228 0.89 -3.88 25.16
CA CYS A 228 -0.23 -3.76 24.23
C CYS A 228 -1.56 -4.03 24.93
N GLY A 229 -1.60 -5.05 25.80
CA GLY A 229 -2.78 -5.35 26.61
C GLY A 229 -3.09 -4.29 27.67
N ASP A 230 -2.07 -3.67 28.26
CA ASP A 230 -2.23 -2.56 29.20
C ASP A 230 -2.77 -1.29 28.52
N ARG A 231 -2.28 -0.96 27.32
CA ARG A 231 -2.81 0.12 26.48
C ARG A 231 -4.29 -0.10 26.17
N LEU A 232 -4.65 -1.28 25.68
CA LEU A 232 -6.04 -1.65 25.39
C LEU A 232 -6.96 -1.53 26.63
N ARG A 233 -6.50 -1.97 27.81
CA ARG A 233 -7.29 -1.90 29.05
C ARG A 233 -7.52 -0.47 29.56
N LYS A 234 -6.66 0.46 29.18
CA LYS A 234 -6.74 1.86 29.60
C LYS A 234 -7.70 2.69 28.75
N ILE A 235 -8.10 2.19 27.58
CA ILE A 235 -9.03 2.90 26.69
C ILE A 235 -10.33 3.18 27.43
N ASN A 236 -10.68 4.45 27.55
CA ASN A 236 -11.99 4.90 27.94
C ASN A 236 -12.80 5.27 26.69
N ALA A 237 -13.63 4.34 26.23
CA ALA A 237 -14.44 4.49 25.01
C ALA A 237 -15.43 5.68 25.04
N TYR A 238 -15.62 6.34 26.18
CA TYR A 238 -16.48 7.52 26.31
C TYR A 238 -15.74 8.85 26.19
N THR A 239 -14.42 8.86 26.41
CA THR A 239 -13.64 10.12 26.52
C THR A 239 -12.44 10.16 25.61
N ASP A 240 -11.96 9.02 25.16
CA ASP A 240 -10.71 8.94 24.42
C ASP A 240 -11.02 8.96 22.92
N ASP A 241 -10.26 9.77 22.18
CA ASP A 241 -10.23 9.69 20.72
C ASP A 241 -9.72 8.32 20.29
N TYR A 242 -10.16 7.86 19.11
CA TYR A 242 -9.66 6.60 18.57
C TYR A 242 -8.17 6.70 18.27
N ASP A 243 -7.41 5.75 18.82
CA ASP A 243 -5.99 5.56 18.58
C ASP A 243 -5.75 4.07 18.34
N GLU A 244 -5.44 3.74 17.08
CA GLU A 244 -5.19 2.38 16.63
C GLU A 244 -4.03 1.70 17.37
N GLY A 245 -3.05 2.47 17.86
CA GLY A 245 -1.92 1.99 18.64
C GLY A 245 -2.36 1.30 19.93
N ASN A 246 -3.50 1.71 20.50
CA ASN A 246 -4.08 1.07 21.68
C ASN A 246 -4.82 -0.25 21.35
N HIS A 247 -5.11 -0.51 20.08
CA HIS A 247 -5.81 -1.69 19.59
C HIS A 247 -4.89 -2.77 19.00
N ILE A 248 -3.57 -2.56 18.97
CA ILE A 248 -2.58 -3.53 18.47
C ILE A 248 -2.75 -4.93 19.08
N TYR A 249 -3.09 -5.04 20.37
CA TYR A 249 -3.35 -6.32 21.02
C TYR A 249 -4.50 -7.10 20.35
N GLU A 250 -5.51 -6.41 19.83
CA GLU A 250 -6.58 -7.01 19.05
C GLU A 250 -6.11 -7.37 17.63
N PHE A 251 -5.34 -6.50 16.98
CA PHE A 251 -4.83 -6.72 15.64
C PHE A 251 -3.95 -7.98 15.52
N LEU A 252 -3.09 -8.22 16.50
CA LEU A 252 -2.17 -9.36 16.50
C LEU A 252 -2.87 -10.73 16.54
N LYS A 253 -4.14 -10.81 16.93
CA LYS A 253 -4.88 -12.09 17.10
C LYS A 253 -5.67 -12.49 15.85
N ARG A 254 -5.63 -11.69 14.78
CA ARG A 254 -6.59 -11.77 13.68
C ARG A 254 -5.97 -11.49 12.32
N GLU A 255 -6.54 -12.08 11.27
CA GLU A 255 -6.35 -11.67 9.87
C GLU A 255 -7.67 -11.88 9.13
N TYR A 256 -8.27 -10.80 8.63
CA TYR A 256 -9.54 -10.86 7.90
C TYR A 256 -9.38 -10.22 6.52
N TYR A 257 -10.21 -10.65 5.58
CA TYR A 257 -10.16 -10.16 4.21
C TYR A 257 -11.27 -9.15 3.96
N ALA A 258 -10.92 -8.07 3.26
CA ALA A 258 -11.88 -7.11 2.74
C ALA A 258 -12.41 -7.65 1.41
N SER A 259 -13.73 -7.81 1.32
CA SER A 259 -14.42 -8.25 0.10
C SER A 259 -15.62 -7.36 -0.19
N PRO A 260 -15.88 -6.98 -1.45
CA PRO A 260 -17.12 -6.33 -1.83
C PRO A 260 -18.30 -7.22 -1.42
N ALA A 261 -19.38 -6.60 -0.92
CA ALA A 261 -20.63 -7.29 -0.61
C ALA A 261 -21.31 -7.86 -1.87
#